data_AF-A0AAR5PX64-F1
#
_entry.id   AF-A0AAR5PX64-F1
#
_cell.length_a   1.000
_cell.length_b   1.000
_cell.length_c   1.000
_cell.angle_alpha   90.00
_cell.angle_beta   90.00
_cell.angle_gamma   90.00
#
_symmetry.space_group_name_H-M   'P 1'
#
loop_
_entity.id
_entity.type
_entity.pdbx_description
1 polymer ?
#
loop_
_entity_poly.entity_id
_entity_poly.type
_entity_poly.pdbx_seq_one_letter_code
_entity_poly.pdbx_strand_id
1 'polypeptide(L)' 'MPAPSTLIGSATRYIAGRNAVQTVYWKESSKSNQRLLKLSKVCSFGSAASPPQKVKELQQVKFY' A
#
# COMPACT_ATOMS: atom_id res chain seq x y z
N MET A 1 -9.39 26.55 14.57
CA MET A 1 -9.51 25.23 13.90
C MET A 1 -8.76 25.30 12.57
N PRO A 2 -7.79 24.42 12.27
CA PRO A 2 -7.22 24.38 10.92
C PRO A 2 -8.33 24.03 9.92
N ALA A 3 -8.40 24.74 8.80
CA ALA A 3 -9.38 24.49 7.74
C ALA A 3 -9.29 23.03 7.25
N PRO A 4 -10.43 22.39 6.89
CA PRO A 4 -10.40 21.03 6.35
C PRO A 4 -9.52 21.03 5.10
N SER A 5 -8.44 20.26 5.12
CA SER A 5 -7.53 20.17 3.98
C SER A 5 -8.28 19.53 2.80
N THR A 6 -8.44 20.27 1.70
CA THR A 6 -9.13 19.81 0.49
C THR A 6 -8.47 18.55 -0.06
N LEU A 7 -9.21 17.44 -0.15
CA LEU A 7 -8.76 16.22 -0.80
C LEU A 7 -8.82 16.42 -2.32
N ILE A 8 -7.70 16.18 -3.00
CA ILE A 8 -7.59 16.36 -4.46
C ILE A 8 -7.81 15.03 -5.19
N GLY A 9 -7.34 13.93 -4.62
CA GLY A 9 -7.53 12.61 -5.18
C GLY A 9 -6.90 11.51 -4.35
N SER A 10 -7.17 10.26 -4.74
CA SER A 10 -6.62 9.07 -4.11
C SER A 10 -6.42 7.93 -5.09
N ALA A 11 -5.42 7.10 -4.84
CA ALA A 11 -5.16 5.85 -5.56
C ALA A 11 -4.93 4.72 -4.55
N THR A 12 -5.63 3.61 -4.73
CA THR A 12 -5.53 2.43 -3.87
C THR A 12 -5.04 1.24 -4.68
N ARG A 13 -4.07 0.50 -4.13
CA ARG A 13 -3.60 -0.76 -4.72
C ARG A 13 -3.50 -1.86 -3.66
N TYR A 14 -3.76 -3.09 -4.09
CA TYR A 14 -3.44 -4.28 -3.31
C TYR A 14 -2.01 -4.74 -3.63
N ILE A 15 -1.27 -5.15 -2.59
CA ILE A 15 0.09 -5.68 -2.70
C ILE A 15 0.02 -7.18 -2.45
N ALA A 16 -0.09 -7.94 -3.54
CA ALA A 16 0.00 -9.40 -3.50
C ALA A 16 1.31 -9.85 -2.83
N GLY A 17 1.25 -10.93 -2.05
CA GLY A 17 2.37 -11.43 -1.25
C GLY A 17 2.58 -10.72 0.09
N ARG A 18 2.14 -9.45 0.24
CA ARG A 18 2.12 -8.75 1.55
C ARG A 18 0.77 -8.77 2.24
N ASN A 19 -0.26 -9.25 1.55
CA ASN A 19 -1.65 -9.22 2.02
C ASN A 19 -2.02 -7.84 2.60
N ALA A 20 -1.69 -6.79 1.85
CA ALA A 20 -1.80 -5.42 2.32
C ALA A 20 -2.37 -4.52 1.23
N VAL A 21 -3.15 -3.52 1.64
CA VAL A 21 -3.67 -2.46 0.79
C VAL A 21 -2.91 -1.18 1.09
N GLN A 22 -2.44 -0.51 0.05
CA GLN A 22 -1.86 0.82 0.14
C GLN A 22 -2.75 1.84 -0.54
N THR A 23 -3.11 2.88 0.20
CA THR A 23 -3.84 4.04 -0.31
C THR A 23 -2.92 5.25 -0.25
N VAL A 24 -2.69 5.85 -1.41
CA VAL A 24 -2.01 7.14 -1.56
C VAL A 24 -3.08 8.18 -1.81
N TYR A 25 -2.96 9.35 -1.20
CA TYR A 25 -3.88 10.46 -1.43
C TYR A 25 -3.13 11.79 -1.48
N TRP A 26 -3.70 12.73 -2.22
CA TRP A 26 -3.18 14.07 -2.41
C TRP A 26 -4.14 15.06 -1.80
N LYS A 27 -3.61 15.99 -1.03
CA LYS A 27 -4.40 17.08 -0.46
C LYS A 27 -3.73 18.41 -0.70
N GLU A 28 -4.54 19.44 -0.68
CA GLU A 28 -4.06 20.82 -0.72
C GLU A 28 -3.25 21.12 0.56
N SER A 29 -2.09 21.77 0.40
CA SER A 29 -1.31 22.29 1.51
C SER A 29 -2.02 23.52 2.10
N SER A 30 -2.20 23.55 3.42
CA SER A 30 -2.75 24.71 4.12
C SER A 30 -1.78 25.89 4.23
N LYS A 31 -0.50 25.71 3.88
CA LYS A 31 0.51 26.79 3.85
C LYS A 31 0.60 27.38 2.44
N SER A 32 0.69 28.72 2.36
CA SER A 32 0.51 29.61 1.21
C SER A 32 1.48 29.45 0.01
N ASN A 33 2.05 28.28 -0.19
CA ASN A 33 2.80 27.93 -1.37
C ASN A 33 2.13 26.69 -1.97
N GLN A 34 1.44 26.86 -3.10
CA GLN A 34 0.63 25.90 -3.84
C GLN A 34 1.33 24.55 -4.08
N ARG A 35 1.43 23.73 -3.03
CA ARG A 35 2.11 22.44 -3.05
C ARG A 35 1.10 21.38 -2.66
N LEU A 36 0.97 20.36 -3.50
CA LEU A 36 0.19 19.18 -3.20
C LEU A 36 0.95 18.32 -2.17
N LEU A 37 0.28 17.97 -1.08
CA LEU A 37 0.82 17.03 -0.09
C LEU A 37 0.41 15.62 -0.49
N LYS A 38 1.40 14.78 -0.79
CA LYS A 38 1.21 13.35 -1.00
C LYS A 38 1.32 12.62 0.34
N LEU A 39 0.30 11.86 0.68
CA LEU A 39 0.24 11.04 1.89
C LEU A 39 0.02 9.58 1.49
N SER A 40 0.51 8.66 2.31
CA SER A 40 0.38 7.22 2.10
C SER A 40 -0.06 6.54 3.37
N LYS A 41 -1.07 5.67 3.28
CA LYS A 41 -1.52 4.81 4.37
C LYS A 41 -1.50 3.36 3.87
N VAL A 42 -0.96 2.47 4.70
CA VAL A 42 -0.91 1.03 4.43
C VAL A 42 -1.72 0.32 5.50
N CYS A 43 -2.58 -0.60 5.09
CA CYS A 43 -3.32 -1.50 5.96
C CYS A 43 -2.94 -2.93 5.59
N SER A 44 -2.40 -3.68 6.56
CA SER A 44 -2.01 -5.08 6.37
C SER A 44 -3.08 -5.99 6.98
N PHE A 45 -3.48 -7.04 6.28
CA PHE A 45 -4.47 -8.03 6.73
C PHE A 45 -3.83 -9.25 7.43
N GLY A 46 -2.60 -9.12 7.91
CA GLY A 46 -1.83 -10.22 8.50
C GLY A 46 -1.07 -11.03 7.45
N SER A 47 -0.48 -12.15 7.85
CA SER A 47 0.27 -13.02 6.94
C SER A 47 -0.62 -13.51 5.80
N ALA A 48 -0.13 -13.39 4.56
CA ALA A 48 -0.69 -14.14 3.46
C ALA A 48 -0.62 -15.63 3.82
N ALA A 49 -1.66 -16.41 3.53
CA ALA A 49 -1.62 -17.86 3.69
C ALA A 49 -0.32 -18.38 3.06
N SER A 50 0.46 -19.14 3.82
CA SER A 50 1.70 -19.72 3.30
C SER A 50 1.39 -20.49 2.02
N PRO A 51 2.27 -20.47 1.00
CA PRO A 51 2.08 -21.30 -0.18
C PRO A 51 1.76 -22.74 0.24
N PRO A 52 0.83 -23.43 -0.44
CA PRO A 52 0.56 -24.84 -0.16
C PRO A 52 1.86 -25.63 -0.10
N GLN A 53 1.99 -26.60 0.82
CA GLN A 53 3.23 -27.38 1.00
C GLN A 53 3.79 -27.93 -0.33
N LYS A 54 2.90 -28.32 -1.23
CA LYS A 54 3.22 -28.78 -2.60
C LYS A 54 4.04 -27.78 -3.43
N VAL A 55 3.89 -26.48 -3.20
CA VAL A 55 4.67 -25.42 -3.88
C VAL A 55 6.06 -25.27 -3.26
N LYS A 56 6.20 -25.53 -1.95
CA LYS A 56 7.48 -25.49 -1.25
C LYS A 56 8.39 -26.66 -1.67
N GLU A 57 7.83 -27.84 -1.87
CA GLU A 57 8.57 -29.02 -2.34
C GLU A 57 9.12 -28.85 -3.76
N LEU A 58 8.37 -28.22 -4.67
CA LEU A 58 8.83 -27.96 -6.04
C LEU A 58 9.98 -26.94 -6.11
N GLN A 59 10.08 -25.99 -5.17
CA GLN A 59 11.21 -25.04 -5.11
C GLN A 59 12.50 -25.68 -4.59
N GLN A 60 12.42 -26.84 -3.94
CA GLN A 60 13.56 -27.54 -3.37
C GLN A 60 14.28 -28.45 -4.38
N VAL A 61 13.67 -28.69 -5.54
CA VAL A 61 14.32 -29.39 -6.66
C VAL A 61 15.21 -28.39 -7.40
N LYS A 62 16.39 -28.12 -6.83
CA LYS A 62 17.50 -27.54 -7.58
C LYS A 62 17.99 -28.58 -8.58
N PHE A 63 17.91 -28.25 -9.86
CA PHE A 63 18.65 -28.95 -10.91
C PHE A 63 20.14 -28.70 -10.69
N TYR A 64 20.92 -29.77 -10.56
CA TYR A 64 22.38 -29.77 -10.62
C TYR A 64 22.84 -29.74 -12.07
#